data_AF-A0A7J2ZDE4-F1
#
_entry.id   AF-A0A7J2ZDE4-F1
#
_cell.length_a   1.000
_cell.length_b   1.000
_cell.length_c   1.000
_cell.angle_alpha   90.00
_cell.angle_beta   90.00
_cell.angle_gamma   90.00
#
_symmetry.space_group_name_H-M   'P 1'
#
loop_
_entity.id
_entity.type
_entity.pdbx_description
1 polymer ?
#
loop_
_entity_poly.entity_id
_entity_poly.type
_entity_poly.pdbx_seq_one_letter_code
_entity_poly.pdbx_strand_id
1 'polypeptide(L)'
;MQRAKYANLLKDEDVRRWYENLSRGSRVTADVCLRRLGNFCELRGVTPRQLACLSDKELHNVLMDYVGWAEGRGYAGSYISSTMKALKSGLRIITGGCLLRLRAWMIRRR
;
A
#
# COMPACT_ATOMS: atom_id res chain seq x y z
N MET A 1 -5.70 20.76 -4.44
CA MET A 1 -4.88 19.92 -3.55
C MET A 1 -5.79 19.12 -2.61
N GLN A 2 -6.06 17.84 -2.89
CA GLN A 2 -7.00 17.00 -2.10
C GLN A 2 -6.29 16.28 -0.93
N ARG A 3 -5.60 17.01 -0.05
CA ARG A 3 -4.93 16.42 1.13
C ARG A 3 -5.91 15.89 2.18
N ALA A 4 -7.18 16.29 2.14
CA ALA A 4 -8.10 16.11 3.26
C ALA A 4 -8.80 14.74 3.35
N LYS A 5 -9.14 14.07 2.23
CA LYS A 5 -10.03 12.89 2.29
C LYS A 5 -9.42 11.70 3.06
N TYR A 6 -8.12 11.50 2.92
CA TYR A 6 -7.40 10.34 3.49
C TYR A 6 -6.42 10.73 4.60
N ALA A 7 -6.46 11.96 5.09
CA ALA A 7 -5.61 12.42 6.20
C ALA A 7 -5.82 11.62 7.49
N ASN A 8 -7.01 11.03 7.67
CA ASN A 8 -7.31 10.16 8.80
C ASN A 8 -6.45 8.89 8.83
N LEU A 9 -5.96 8.40 7.68
CA LEU A 9 -5.05 7.26 7.62
C LEU A 9 -3.66 7.60 8.17
N LEU A 10 -3.26 8.87 8.18
CA LEU A 10 -2.00 9.35 8.77
C LEU A 10 -2.04 9.40 10.31
N LYS A 11 -3.20 9.13 10.94
CA LYS A 11 -3.29 8.96 12.39
C LYS A 11 -2.57 7.68 12.85
N ASP A 12 -2.44 6.70 11.95
CA ASP A 12 -1.65 5.51 12.18
C ASP A 12 -0.15 5.84 12.04
N GLU A 13 0.64 5.54 13.07
CA GLU A 13 2.05 5.91 13.11
C GLU A 13 2.87 5.25 12.00
N ASP A 14 2.53 4.01 11.62
CA ASP A 14 3.23 3.28 10.57
C ASP A 14 2.95 3.90 9.19
N VAL A 15 1.70 4.32 8.96
CA VAL A 15 1.29 5.00 7.72
C VAL A 15 1.92 6.39 7.64
N ARG A 16 2.02 7.10 8.77
CA ARG A 16 2.73 8.39 8.86
C ARG A 16 4.21 8.24 8.52
N ARG A 17 4.90 7.27 9.13
CA ARG A 17 6.32 6.98 8.85
C ARG A 17 6.54 6.62 7.39
N TRP A 18 5.64 5.83 6.81
CA TRP A 18 5.69 5.52 5.38
C TRP A 18 5.52 6.75 4.50
N TYR A 19 4.52 7.60 4.78
CA TYR A 19 4.26 8.83 4.03
C TYR A 19 5.44 9.80 4.11
N GLU A 20 6.01 9.99 5.31
CA GLU A 20 7.18 10.84 5.50
C GLU A 20 8.38 10.33 4.70
N ASN A 21 8.64 9.02 4.72
CA ASN A 21 9.72 8.41 3.94
C ASN A 21 9.51 8.59 2.42
N LEU A 22 8.29 8.46 1.91
CA LEU A 22 7.99 8.75 0.50
C LEU A 22 8.15 10.24 0.18
N SER A 23 7.73 11.11 1.09
CA SER A 23 7.77 12.56 0.90
C SER A 23 9.20 13.11 0.78
N ARG A 24 10.19 12.41 1.36
CA ARG A 24 11.63 12.71 1.21
C ARG A 24 12.11 12.56 -0.24
N GLY A 25 11.57 11.59 -0.97
CA GLY A 25 11.86 11.42 -2.39
C GLY A 25 11.01 12.31 -3.29
N SER A 26 9.69 12.31 -3.07
CA SER A 26 8.76 13.17 -3.81
C SER A 26 7.44 13.32 -3.06
N ARG A 27 7.09 14.57 -2.70
CA ARG A 27 5.82 14.91 -2.06
C ARG A 27 4.61 14.57 -2.92
N VAL A 28 4.72 14.79 -4.24
CA VAL A 28 3.64 14.48 -5.19
C VAL A 28 3.37 12.98 -5.24
N THR A 29 4.43 12.17 -5.27
CA THR A 29 4.31 10.71 -5.24
C THR A 29 3.72 10.22 -3.92
N ALA A 30 4.11 10.81 -2.79
CA ALA A 30 3.55 10.48 -1.48
C ALA A 30 2.03 10.74 -1.42
N ASP A 31 1.57 11.90 -1.91
CA ASP A 31 0.14 12.23 -1.95
C ASP A 31 -0.66 11.29 -2.87
N VAL A 32 -0.11 10.95 -4.05
CA VAL A 32 -0.75 10.00 -4.97
C VAL A 32 -0.83 8.60 -4.36
N CYS A 33 0.22 8.15 -3.67
CA CYS A 33 0.24 6.84 -3.01
C CYS A 33 -0.75 6.79 -1.86
N LEU A 34 -0.80 7.82 -1.01
CA LEU A 34 -1.76 7.91 0.10
C LEU A 34 -3.20 7.84 -0.40
N ARG A 35 -3.51 8.57 -1.49
CA ARG A 35 -4.85 8.56 -2.09
C ARG A 35 -5.26 7.19 -2.60
N ARG A 36 -4.34 6.46 -3.24
CA ARG A 36 -4.59 5.12 -3.77
C ARG A 36 -4.75 4.09 -2.66
N LEU A 37 -3.91 4.19 -1.63
CA LEU A 37 -3.99 3.33 -0.46
C LEU A 37 -5.31 3.54 0.28
N GLY A 38 -5.72 4.80 0.48
CA GLY A 38 -7.02 5.13 1.08
C GLY A 38 -8.21 4.63 0.26
N ASN A 39 -8.19 4.82 -1.06
CA ASN A 39 -9.24 4.30 -1.95
C ASN A 39 -9.30 2.77 -1.92
N PHE A 40 -8.16 2.09 -1.85
CA PHE A 40 -8.11 0.63 -1.73
C PHE A 40 -8.68 0.15 -0.39
N CYS A 41 -8.33 0.83 0.70
CA CYS A 41 -8.87 0.56 2.04
C CYS A 41 -10.38 0.75 2.09
N GLU A 42 -10.91 1.84 1.51
CA GLU A 42 -12.36 2.08 1.39
C GLU A 42 -13.05 1.00 0.54
N LEU A 43 -12.49 0.65 -0.62
CA LEU A 43 -13.09 -0.32 -1.54
C LEU A 43 -13.21 -1.73 -0.95
N ARG A 44 -12.22 -2.14 -0.14
CA ARG A 44 -12.18 -3.48 0.46
C ARG A 44 -12.64 -3.51 1.91
N GLY A 45 -12.89 -2.36 2.54
CA GLY A 45 -13.18 -2.27 3.96
C GLY A 45 -12.02 -2.73 4.85
N VAL A 46 -10.79 -2.68 4.34
CA VAL A 46 -9.58 -3.15 5.07
C VAL A 46 -8.78 -1.98 5.57
N THR A 47 -8.20 -2.11 6.77
CA THR A 47 -7.27 -1.10 7.30
C THR A 47 -5.83 -1.38 6.84
N PRO A 48 -4.96 -0.36 6.75
CA PRO A 48 -3.56 -0.54 6.40
C PRO A 48 -2.83 -1.51 7.34
N ARG A 49 -3.23 -1.51 8.62
CA ARG A 49 -2.70 -2.40 9.66
C ARG A 49 -3.14 -3.85 9.45
N GLN A 50 -4.41 -4.08 9.10
CA GLN A 50 -4.88 -5.42 8.73
C GLN A 50 -4.13 -5.96 7.51
N LEU A 51 -3.91 -5.13 6.48
CA LEU A 51 -3.11 -5.51 5.31
C LEU A 51 -1.68 -5.91 5.68
N ALA A 52 -1.08 -5.24 6.66
CA ALA A 52 0.27 -5.57 7.13
C ALA A 52 0.33 -6.83 8.01
N CYS A 53 -0.79 -7.21 8.63
CA CYS A 53 -0.92 -8.45 9.41
C CYS A 53 -1.26 -9.68 8.55
N LEU A 54 -1.63 -9.51 7.28
CA LEU A 54 -1.88 -10.63 6.38
C LEU A 54 -0.61 -11.43 6.11
N SER A 55 -0.76 -12.75 5.96
CA SER A 55 0.32 -13.59 5.44
C SER A 55 0.62 -13.26 3.98
N ASP A 56 1.81 -13.63 3.50
CA ASP A 56 2.22 -13.40 2.11
C ASP A 56 1.20 -13.97 1.09
N LYS A 57 0.62 -15.14 1.39
CA LYS A 57 -0.42 -15.76 0.57
C LYS A 57 -1.74 -14.96 0.58
N GLU A 58 -2.20 -14.54 1.74
CA GLU A 58 -3.44 -13.75 1.86
C GLU A 58 -3.27 -12.38 1.20
N LEU A 59 -2.12 -11.75 1.40
CA LEU A 59 -1.78 -10.48 0.76
C LEU A 59 -1.74 -10.64 -0.76
N HIS A 60 -1.13 -11.71 -1.26
CA HIS A 60 -1.11 -12.00 -2.70
C HIS A 60 -2.54 -12.17 -3.25
N ASN A 61 -3.39 -12.96 -2.59
CA ASN A 61 -4.78 -13.15 -3.01
C ASN A 61 -5.56 -11.83 -3.03
N VAL A 62 -5.44 -11.01 -1.98
CA VAL A 62 -6.11 -9.70 -1.89
C VAL A 62 -5.65 -8.75 -3.01
N LEU A 63 -4.37 -8.80 -3.39
CA LEU A 63 -3.83 -8.03 -4.51
C LEU A 63 -4.34 -8.56 -5.85
N MET A 64 -4.36 -9.87 -6.05
CA MET A 64 -4.85 -10.50 -7.29
C MET A 64 -6.34 -10.25 -7.50
N ASP A 65 -7.14 -10.36 -6.44
CA ASP A 65 -8.57 -10.01 -6.47
C ASP A 65 -8.77 -8.55 -6.87
N TYR A 66 -7.83 -7.65 -6.52
CA TYR A 66 -7.94 -6.23 -6.86
C TYR A 66 -7.60 -6.00 -8.32
N VAL A 67 -6.60 -6.71 -8.84
CA VAL A 67 -6.28 -6.68 -10.27
C VAL A 67 -7.49 -7.18 -11.07
N GLY A 68 -8.07 -8.33 -10.72
CA GLY A 68 -9.25 -8.85 -11.41
C GLY A 68 -10.46 -7.92 -11.34
N TRP A 69 -10.72 -7.33 -10.17
CA TRP A 69 -11.77 -6.31 -10.03
C TRP A 69 -11.48 -5.06 -10.88
N ALA A 70 -10.22 -4.61 -10.94
CA ALA A 70 -9.83 -3.42 -11.67
C ALA A 70 -9.86 -3.64 -13.19
N GLU A 71 -9.44 -4.82 -13.66
CA GLU A 71 -9.55 -5.24 -15.06
C GLU A 71 -11.02 -5.37 -15.48
N GLY A 72 -11.87 -5.98 -14.65
CA GLY A 72 -13.31 -6.08 -14.91
C GLY A 72 -14.04 -4.73 -14.97
N ARG A 73 -13.47 -3.69 -14.35
CA ARG A 73 -13.96 -2.30 -14.44
C ARG A 73 -13.35 -1.50 -15.60
N GLY A 74 -12.43 -2.09 -16.37
CA GLY A 74 -11.76 -1.42 -17.49
C GLY A 74 -10.71 -0.38 -17.08
N TYR A 75 -10.14 -0.47 -15.87
CA TYR A 75 -9.05 0.43 -15.48
C TYR A 75 -7.80 0.18 -16.32
N ALA A 76 -7.10 1.26 -16.68
CA ALA A 76 -5.84 1.16 -17.41
C ALA A 76 -4.79 0.36 -16.60
N GLY A 77 -4.07 -0.56 -17.24
CA GLY A 77 -3.01 -1.34 -16.58
C GLY A 77 -1.92 -0.47 -15.95
N SER A 78 -1.66 0.72 -16.51
CA SER A 78 -0.76 1.73 -15.92
C SER A 78 -1.26 2.26 -14.57
N TYR A 79 -2.58 2.40 -14.40
CA TYR A 79 -3.22 2.78 -13.14
C TYR A 79 -3.09 1.66 -12.10
N ILE A 80 -3.37 0.41 -12.49
CA ILE A 80 -3.25 -0.78 -11.63
C ILE A 80 -1.81 -0.94 -11.15
N SER A 81 -0.83 -0.93 -12.07
CA SER A 81 0.59 -1.05 -11.76
C SER A 81 1.06 0.05 -10.79
N SER A 82 0.61 1.28 -11.00
CA SER A 82 1.00 2.40 -10.15
C SER A 82 0.34 2.33 -8.75
N THR A 83 -0.84 1.72 -8.64
CA THR A 83 -1.47 1.38 -7.34
C THR A 83 -0.73 0.25 -6.64
N MET A 84 -0.32 -0.80 -7.35
CA MET A 84 0.48 -1.87 -6.78
C MET A 84 1.83 -1.38 -6.26
N LYS A 85 2.50 -0.46 -6.98
CA LYS A 85 3.75 0.16 -6.51
C LYS A 85 3.55 0.90 -5.19
N ALA A 86 2.45 1.64 -5.05
CA ALA A 86 2.10 2.34 -3.81
C ALA A 86 1.89 1.36 -2.65
N LEU A 87 1.10 0.30 -2.86
CA LEU A 87 0.83 -0.73 -1.85
C LEU A 87 2.11 -1.44 -1.42
N LYS A 88 2.94 -1.88 -2.38
CA LYS A 88 4.21 -2.56 -2.10
C LYS A 88 5.18 -1.69 -1.30
N SER A 89 5.24 -0.39 -1.60
CA SER A 89 6.03 0.57 -0.82
C SER A 89 5.51 0.73 0.60
N GLY A 90 4.18 0.79 0.78
CA GLY A 90 3.51 0.87 2.09
C GLY A 90 3.82 -0.33 2.96
N LEU A 91 3.55 -1.53 2.44
CA LEU A 91 3.73 -2.79 3.14
C LEU A 91 5.19 -2.98 3.60
N ARG A 92 6.18 -2.63 2.77
CA ARG A 92 7.59 -2.74 3.17
C ARG A 92 7.92 -1.98 4.48
N ILE A 93 7.26 -0.86 4.73
CA ILE A 93 7.52 -0.02 5.90
C ILE A 93 6.62 -0.43 7.07
N ILE A 94 5.33 -0.67 6.81
CA ILE A 94 4.34 -1.03 7.84
C ILE A 94 4.61 -2.45 8.39
N THR A 95 5.01 -3.40 7.54
CA THR A 95 5.38 -4.75 7.99
C THR A 95 6.64 -4.72 8.88
N GLY A 96 7.43 -3.64 8.88
CA GLY A 96 8.59 -3.45 9.76
C GLY A 96 8.28 -3.58 11.27
N GLY A 97 7.04 -3.35 11.69
CA GLY A 97 6.56 -3.63 13.05
C GLY A 97 6.14 -5.09 13.31
N CYS A 98 5.91 -5.87 12.25
CA CYS A 98 5.53 -7.29 12.31
C CYS A 98 6.69 -8.25 11.92
N LEU A 99 7.87 -7.69 11.59
CA LEU A 99 8.98 -8.36 10.91
C LEU A 99 10.08 -8.94 11.82
N LEU A 100 9.69 -9.63 12.90
CA LEU A 100 10.58 -10.68 13.43
C LEU A 100 10.60 -11.95 12.55
N ARG A 101 9.87 -11.98 11.41
CA ARG A 101 9.68 -13.23 10.63
C ARG A 101 10.04 -13.21 9.15
N LEU A 102 10.49 -12.09 8.57
CA LEU A 102 10.75 -12.01 7.11
C LEU A 102 12.12 -11.40 6.74
N ARG A 103 13.16 -11.56 7.57
CA ARG A 103 14.56 -11.31 7.16
C ARG A 103 15.02 -12.23 6.00
N ALA A 104 14.24 -13.23 5.61
CA ALA A 104 14.63 -14.25 4.64
C ALA A 104 14.44 -13.86 3.16
N TRP A 105 13.65 -12.85 2.82
CA TRP A 105 13.29 -12.62 1.41
C TRP A 105 14.26 -11.70 0.63
N MET A 106 14.97 -10.78 1.31
CA MET A 106 15.77 -9.74 0.63
C MET A 106 17.25 -10.08 0.41
N ILE A 107 17.64 -11.37 0.40
CA ILE A 107 19.02 -11.79 0.05
C ILE A 107 19.09 -12.52 -1.30
N ARG A 108 17.95 -12.95 -1.87
CA ARG A 108 17.95 -13.79 -3.07
C ARG A 108 17.14 -13.16 -4.20
N ARG A 109 17.69 -12.10 -4.79
CA ARG A 109 17.50 -11.67 -6.19
C ARG A 109 18.45 -10.48 -6.45
N ARG A 110 19.73 -10.81 -6.51
CA ARG A 110 20.75 -10.04 -7.23
C ARG A 110 21.12 -10.85 -8.45
#